data_AF-A0A947JDE6-F1
#
_entry.id   AF-A0A947JDE6-F1
#
_cell.length_a   1.000
_cell.length_b   1.000
_cell.length_c   1.000
_cell.angle_alpha   90.00
_cell.angle_beta   90.00
_cell.angle_gamma   90.00
#
_symmetry.space_group_name_H-M   'P 1'
#
loop_
_entity.id
_entity.type
_entity.pdbx_description
1 polymer ?
#
loop_
_entity_poly.entity_id
_entity_poly.type
_entity_poly.pdbx_seq_one_letter_code
_entity_poly.pdbx_strand_id
1 'polypeptide(L)'
;MNFKPENIEPNSPYIESDGVRIYGERAQIVELSDVELLKIPQEAVLHVTRHLTELSGEVRERLIGTQIDDEGKTVIVDKEFISVQLESAGSKFNDKISDPEILIAVCREMMIEEVNAGQVSWIENSATGEMTAKFQAEPGDKYKEMLGLGSEEKLGTTSVVEITPNIQGQVEREPRGKGETKDQIEVNVVRGIPAPKTDNLIIVIKKQSKDSEPYFYTAYTGILAPSL
;
A
#
# COMPACT_ATOMS: atom_id res chain seq x y z
N MET A 1 -17.28 2.71 -13.85
CA MET A 1 -18.33 3.63 -13.35
C MET A 1 -17.73 5.03 -13.38
N ASN A 2 -18.44 6.02 -13.94
CA ASN A 2 -17.97 7.42 -14.00
C ASN A 2 -18.42 8.15 -12.73
N PHE A 3 -17.50 8.71 -11.93
CA PHE A 3 -17.84 9.45 -10.71
C PHE A 3 -17.33 10.90 -10.74
N LYS A 4 -18.20 11.81 -10.31
CA LYS A 4 -17.92 13.22 -10.01
C LYS A 4 -17.99 13.38 -8.49
N PRO A 5 -17.04 14.09 -7.86
CA PRO A 5 -17.09 14.33 -6.42
C PRO A 5 -18.22 15.32 -6.08
N GLU A 6 -19.12 14.93 -5.20
CA GLU A 6 -20.11 15.83 -4.58
C GLU A 6 -19.60 16.26 -3.20
N ASN A 7 -19.62 17.58 -2.96
CA ASN A 7 -19.34 18.29 -1.70
C ASN A 7 -17.90 18.25 -1.16
N ILE A 8 -17.12 19.28 -1.54
CA ILE A 8 -15.87 19.66 -0.86
C ILE A 8 -16.21 20.80 0.11
N GLU A 9 -16.10 20.55 1.41
CA GLU A 9 -16.07 21.66 2.38
C GLU A 9 -14.76 22.44 2.21
N PRO A 10 -14.81 23.77 1.96
CA PRO A 10 -13.59 24.56 1.88
C PRO A 10 -12.94 24.59 3.28
N ASN A 11 -11.68 24.14 3.37
CA ASN A 11 -10.82 24.03 4.56
C ASN A 11 -10.86 22.70 5.34
N SER A 12 -11.34 21.59 4.76
CA SER A 12 -11.12 20.28 5.38
C SER A 12 -9.64 19.87 5.28
N PRO A 13 -8.99 19.38 6.37
CA PRO A 13 -7.61 18.89 6.32
C PRO A 13 -7.48 17.53 5.62
N TYR A 14 -8.56 17.04 5.03
CA TYR A 14 -8.63 15.77 4.32
C TYR A 14 -9.54 15.88 3.09
N ILE A 15 -9.29 15.03 2.12
CA ILE A 15 -10.13 14.79 0.95
C ILE A 15 -10.87 13.49 1.18
N GLU A 16 -12.18 13.51 0.96
CA GLU A 16 -12.99 12.30 0.93
C GLU A 16 -13.10 11.79 -0.53
N SER A 17 -12.61 10.58 -0.79
CA SER A 17 -12.73 9.89 -2.08
C SER A 17 -13.29 8.50 -1.84
N ASP A 18 -14.49 8.21 -2.36
CA ASP A 18 -15.18 6.92 -2.18
C ASP A 18 -15.35 6.52 -0.70
N GLY A 19 -15.70 7.50 0.13
CA GLY A 19 -15.79 7.36 1.58
C GLY A 19 -14.43 7.40 2.28
N VAL A 20 -13.32 7.44 1.55
CA VAL A 20 -11.97 7.42 2.10
C VAL A 20 -11.46 8.80 2.43
N ARG A 21 -11.16 9.07 3.70
CA ARG A 21 -10.45 10.29 4.10
C ARG A 21 -8.94 10.13 3.84
N ILE A 22 -8.40 11.03 3.03
CA ILE A 22 -6.96 11.17 2.80
C ILE A 22 -6.55 12.54 3.29
N TYR A 23 -5.74 12.60 4.35
CA TYR A 23 -5.28 13.85 4.93
C TYR A 23 -4.30 14.55 3.99
N GLY A 24 -4.53 15.85 3.76
CA GLY A 24 -3.77 16.67 2.81
C GLY A 24 -4.66 17.36 1.77
N GLU A 25 -4.04 18.20 0.95
CA GLU A 25 -4.71 18.98 -0.09
C GLU A 25 -4.44 18.38 -1.47
N ARG A 26 -5.43 18.45 -2.36
CA ARG A 26 -5.30 17.89 -3.71
C ARG A 26 -4.45 18.87 -4.49
N ALA A 27 -3.28 18.41 -4.93
CA ALA A 27 -2.32 19.27 -5.60
C ALA A 27 -2.49 19.21 -7.12
N GLN A 28 -2.05 18.12 -7.74
CA GLN A 28 -2.07 17.94 -9.20
C GLN A 28 -2.40 16.49 -9.57
N ILE A 29 -2.84 16.26 -10.80
CA ILE A 29 -3.05 14.91 -11.34
C ILE A 29 -1.68 14.24 -11.48
N VAL A 30 -1.62 12.92 -11.25
CA VAL A 30 -0.40 12.15 -11.51
C VAL A 30 -0.21 12.05 -13.03
N GLU A 31 0.97 12.42 -13.53
CA GLU A 31 1.27 12.36 -14.95
C GLU A 31 1.99 11.05 -15.33
N LEU A 32 1.99 10.69 -16.61
CA LEU A 32 2.73 9.49 -17.08
C LEU A 32 4.22 9.60 -16.78
N SER A 33 4.78 10.80 -16.93
CA SER A 33 6.16 11.13 -16.59
C SER A 33 6.49 10.80 -15.14
N ASP A 34 5.54 10.94 -14.20
CA ASP A 34 5.74 10.58 -12.80
C ASP A 34 5.95 9.07 -12.62
N VAL A 35 5.24 8.24 -13.40
CA VAL A 35 5.35 6.78 -13.36
C VAL A 35 6.55 6.28 -14.18
N GLU A 36 6.90 6.98 -15.25
CA GLU A 36 8.05 6.67 -16.09
C GLU A 36 9.39 7.00 -15.40
N LEU A 37 9.44 8.05 -14.59
CA LEU A 37 10.63 8.46 -13.82
C LEU A 37 10.65 7.90 -12.40
N LEU A 38 9.72 7.00 -12.08
CA LEU A 38 9.55 6.44 -10.74
C LEU A 38 10.83 5.71 -10.28
N LYS A 39 11.45 6.21 -9.21
CA LYS A 39 12.56 5.52 -8.55
C LYS A 39 12.05 4.37 -7.70
N ILE A 40 12.81 3.29 -7.62
CA ILE A 40 12.52 2.16 -6.74
C ILE A 40 13.66 2.07 -5.73
N PRO A 41 13.55 2.74 -4.58
CA PRO A 41 14.56 2.65 -3.54
C PRO A 41 14.52 1.27 -2.86
N GLN A 42 15.64 0.86 -2.27
CA GLN A 42 15.77 -0.44 -1.61
C GLN A 42 14.79 -0.58 -0.43
N GLU A 43 14.53 0.52 0.27
CA GLU A 43 13.56 0.64 1.35
C GLU A 43 12.16 0.23 0.91
N ALA A 44 11.79 0.53 -0.34
CA ALA A 44 10.48 0.18 -0.86
C ALA A 44 10.36 -1.32 -1.18
N VAL A 45 11.43 -1.94 -1.69
CA VAL A 45 11.50 -3.40 -1.88
C VAL A 45 11.31 -4.13 -0.54
N LEU A 46 11.97 -3.63 0.51
CA LEU A 46 11.82 -4.16 1.87
C LEU A 46 10.44 -3.87 2.48
N HIS A 47 9.83 -2.72 2.18
CA HIS A 47 8.47 -2.44 2.61
C HIS A 47 7.48 -3.42 1.96
N VAL A 48 7.62 -3.71 0.66
CA VAL A 48 6.82 -4.75 -0.02
C VAL A 48 7.05 -6.12 0.60
N THR A 49 8.28 -6.43 1.04
CA THR A 49 8.60 -7.71 1.70
C THR A 49 7.75 -7.93 2.96
N ARG A 50 7.37 -6.87 3.70
CA ARG A 50 6.43 -6.97 4.83
C ARG A 50 5.06 -7.53 4.45
N HIS A 51 4.69 -7.44 3.17
CA HIS A 51 3.42 -7.92 2.65
C HIS A 51 3.53 -9.27 1.95
N LEU A 52 4.72 -9.85 1.82
CA LEU A 52 4.91 -11.20 1.30
C LEU A 52 4.80 -12.23 2.44
N THR A 53 4.44 -13.46 2.10
CA THR A 53 4.50 -14.60 3.03
C THR A 53 5.90 -15.23 3.04
N GLU A 54 6.60 -15.16 1.92
CA GLU A 54 7.97 -15.62 1.76
C GLU A 54 8.71 -14.83 0.68
N LEU A 55 10.03 -15.03 0.61
CA LEU A 55 10.87 -14.52 -0.47
C LEU A 55 11.49 -15.69 -1.22
N SER A 56 11.69 -15.53 -2.53
CA SER A 56 12.52 -16.45 -3.29
C SER A 56 13.95 -16.47 -2.73
N GLY A 57 14.64 -17.60 -2.88
CA GLY A 57 16.01 -17.76 -2.38
C GLY A 57 16.97 -16.72 -2.97
N GLU A 58 16.83 -16.43 -4.26
CA GLU A 58 17.64 -15.44 -4.98
C GLU A 58 17.44 -14.02 -4.44
N VAL A 59 16.19 -13.60 -4.23
CA VAL A 59 15.88 -12.26 -3.66
C VAL A 59 16.43 -12.17 -2.25
N ARG A 60 16.23 -13.20 -1.42
CA ARG A 60 16.74 -13.24 -0.05
C ARG A 60 18.25 -13.10 0.00
N GLU A 61 18.99 -13.77 -0.88
CA GLU A 61 20.46 -13.65 -0.96
C GLU A 61 20.90 -12.26 -1.41
N ARG A 62 20.22 -11.66 -2.38
CA ARG A 62 20.51 -10.30 -2.86
C ARG A 62 20.28 -9.22 -1.81
N LEU A 63 19.23 -9.36 -1.00
CA LEU A 63 18.88 -8.37 0.02
C LEU A 63 19.86 -8.38 1.22
N ILE A 64 20.39 -9.55 1.58
CA ILE A 64 21.31 -9.66 2.72
C ILE A 64 22.59 -8.87 2.48
N GLY A 65 22.98 -8.06 3.46
CA GLY A 65 24.17 -7.20 3.42
C GLY A 65 23.93 -5.81 2.83
N THR A 66 22.74 -5.54 2.30
CA THR A 66 22.35 -4.19 1.85
C THR A 66 22.18 -3.25 3.05
N GLN A 67 22.57 -1.98 2.88
CA GLN A 67 22.37 -0.92 3.86
C GLN A 67 21.12 -0.12 3.48
N ILE A 68 20.26 0.12 4.46
CA ILE A 68 19.05 0.92 4.31
C ILE A 68 18.90 1.92 5.44
N ASP A 69 18.13 2.98 5.19
CA ASP A 69 17.66 3.89 6.24
C ASP A 69 16.29 3.40 6.78
N ASP A 70 16.26 2.97 8.04
CA ASP A 70 15.04 2.63 8.77
C ASP A 70 14.78 3.67 9.86
N GLU A 71 13.88 4.61 9.57
CA GLU A 71 13.49 5.70 10.48
C GLU A 71 14.68 6.55 10.98
N GLY A 72 15.63 6.88 10.10
CA GLY A 72 16.80 7.70 10.40
C GLY A 72 17.99 6.90 10.97
N LYS A 73 17.93 5.57 10.92
CA LYS A 73 19.01 4.67 11.35
C LYS A 73 19.47 3.79 10.20
N THR A 74 20.78 3.77 9.96
CA THR A 74 21.38 2.83 9.03
C THR A 74 21.31 1.41 9.60
N VAL A 75 20.59 0.53 8.91
CA VAL A 75 20.46 -0.90 9.23
C VAL A 75 21.09 -1.72 8.11
N ILE A 76 21.85 -2.77 8.49
CA ILE A 76 22.33 -3.78 7.55
C ILE A 76 21.31 -4.91 7.55
N VAL A 77 20.76 -5.21 6.37
CA VAL A 77 19.77 -6.28 6.21
C VAL A 77 20.44 -7.63 6.44
N ASP A 78 19.92 -8.40 7.39
CA ASP A 78 20.33 -9.77 7.64
C ASP A 78 19.13 -10.74 7.58
N LYS A 79 19.38 -12.02 7.90
CA LYS A 79 18.33 -13.05 7.86
C LYS A 79 17.23 -12.81 8.89
N GLU A 80 17.58 -12.27 10.06
CA GLU A 80 16.63 -12.01 11.14
C GLU A 80 15.74 -10.84 10.77
N PHE A 81 16.32 -9.77 10.23
CA PHE A 81 15.58 -8.62 9.71
C PHE A 81 14.52 -9.05 8.69
N ILE A 82 14.91 -9.85 7.69
CA ILE A 82 13.97 -10.36 6.67
C ILE A 82 12.86 -11.19 7.31
N SER A 83 13.19 -12.08 8.24
CA SER A 83 12.18 -12.90 8.92
C SER A 83 11.19 -12.02 9.70
N VAL A 84 11.67 -11.00 10.42
CA VAL A 84 10.79 -10.03 11.13
C VAL A 84 9.89 -9.27 10.16
N GLN A 85 10.40 -8.88 8.98
CA GLN A 85 9.55 -8.26 7.95
C GLN A 85 8.44 -9.22 7.51
N LEU A 86 8.77 -10.48 7.21
CA LEU A 86 7.80 -11.49 6.76
C LEU A 86 6.79 -11.88 7.84
N GLU A 87 7.17 -11.87 9.12
CA GLU A 87 6.29 -12.16 10.26
C GLU A 87 5.35 -10.99 10.61
N SER A 88 5.59 -9.80 10.04
CA SER A 88 4.77 -8.62 10.31
C SER A 88 3.30 -8.86 9.99
N ALA A 89 2.44 -8.64 10.99
CA ALA A 89 1.00 -8.79 10.84
C ALA A 89 0.42 -7.75 9.89
N GLY A 90 -0.48 -8.17 9.01
CA GLY A 90 -1.14 -7.30 8.04
C GLY A 90 -1.64 -8.09 6.84
N SER A 91 -2.05 -7.36 5.81
CA SER A 91 -2.35 -7.95 4.51
C SER A 91 -1.14 -8.68 3.92
N LYS A 92 -1.39 -9.87 3.38
CA LYS A 92 -0.37 -10.73 2.78
C LYS A 92 -0.73 -11.12 1.35
N PHE A 93 0.23 -11.04 0.44
CA PHE A 93 0.14 -11.60 -0.90
C PHE A 93 0.04 -13.14 -0.86
N ASN A 94 -0.43 -13.70 -1.97
CA ASN A 94 -0.40 -15.14 -2.24
C ASN A 94 1.05 -15.66 -2.17
N ASP A 95 1.25 -16.89 -1.69
CA ASP A 95 2.57 -17.48 -1.47
C ASP A 95 3.38 -17.66 -2.76
N LYS A 96 2.69 -17.80 -3.89
CA LYS A 96 3.33 -17.80 -5.22
C LYS A 96 4.00 -16.47 -5.57
N ILE A 97 3.56 -15.36 -4.97
CA ILE A 97 4.19 -14.05 -5.13
C ILE A 97 5.29 -13.94 -4.08
N SER A 98 6.52 -14.27 -4.48
CA SER A 98 7.69 -14.29 -3.60
C SER A 98 8.83 -13.38 -4.08
N ASP A 99 8.61 -12.65 -5.18
CA ASP A 99 9.56 -11.70 -5.75
C ASP A 99 8.95 -10.28 -5.73
N PRO A 100 9.43 -9.40 -4.84
CA PRO A 100 8.91 -8.04 -4.72
C PRO A 100 9.20 -7.19 -5.96
N GLU A 101 10.29 -7.43 -6.68
CA GLU A 101 10.62 -6.68 -7.89
C GLU A 101 9.70 -7.02 -9.06
N ILE A 102 9.33 -8.30 -9.24
CA ILE A 102 8.30 -8.69 -10.21
C ILE A 102 6.97 -8.01 -9.86
N LEU A 103 6.58 -8.01 -8.59
CA LEU A 103 5.37 -7.33 -8.14
C LEU A 103 5.42 -5.82 -8.42
N ILE A 104 6.54 -5.15 -8.14
CA ILE A 104 6.70 -3.70 -8.41
C ILE A 104 6.63 -3.41 -9.92
N ALA A 105 7.18 -4.29 -10.76
CA ALA A 105 7.08 -4.15 -12.21
C ALA A 105 5.62 -4.25 -12.71
N VAL A 106 4.85 -5.23 -12.20
CA VAL A 106 3.41 -5.34 -12.46
C VAL A 106 2.65 -4.11 -11.97
N CYS A 107 2.94 -3.64 -10.74
CA CYS A 107 2.36 -2.42 -10.20
C CYS A 107 2.59 -1.23 -11.13
N ARG A 108 3.79 -1.10 -11.70
CA ARG A 108 4.13 -0.03 -12.62
C ARG A 108 3.31 -0.07 -13.91
N GLU A 109 3.14 -1.25 -14.51
CA GLU A 109 2.27 -1.38 -15.68
C GLU A 109 0.83 -0.98 -15.37
N MET A 110 0.31 -1.42 -14.23
CA MET A 110 -1.05 -1.07 -13.79
C MET A 110 -1.20 0.44 -13.53
N MET A 111 -0.20 1.08 -12.90
CA MET A 111 -0.22 2.54 -12.69
C MET A 111 -0.26 3.32 -14.00
N ILE A 112 0.40 2.84 -15.06
CA ILE A 112 0.34 3.48 -16.39
C ILE A 112 -1.08 3.45 -16.94
N GLU A 113 -1.82 2.35 -16.76
CA GLU A 113 -3.22 2.24 -17.20
C GLU A 113 -4.13 3.23 -16.42
N GLU A 114 -3.96 3.30 -15.10
CA GLU A 114 -4.72 4.20 -14.22
C GLU A 114 -4.45 5.69 -14.48
N VAL A 115 -3.18 6.05 -14.72
CA VAL A 115 -2.81 7.43 -15.08
C VAL A 115 -3.42 7.83 -16.43
N ASN A 116 -3.40 6.94 -17.41
CA ASN A 116 -4.04 7.19 -18.72
C ASN A 116 -5.56 7.40 -18.61
N ALA A 117 -6.20 6.80 -17.59
CA ALA A 117 -7.60 7.04 -17.27
C ALA A 117 -7.86 8.37 -16.54
N GLY A 118 -6.81 9.08 -16.10
CA GLY A 118 -6.88 10.39 -15.44
C GLY A 118 -7.46 10.35 -14.01
N GLN A 119 -7.40 9.19 -13.35
CA GLN A 119 -8.16 8.95 -12.11
C GLN A 119 -7.39 9.25 -10.82
N VAL A 120 -6.07 9.49 -10.90
CA VAL A 120 -5.21 9.58 -9.71
C VAL A 120 -4.62 10.97 -9.54
N SER A 121 -4.57 11.45 -8.30
CA SER A 121 -4.00 12.76 -7.96
C SER A 121 -3.02 12.67 -6.81
N TRP A 122 -2.02 13.53 -6.87
CA TRP A 122 -1.14 13.82 -5.77
C TRP A 122 -1.89 14.54 -4.65
N ILE A 123 -1.67 14.06 -3.43
CA ILE A 123 -2.18 14.64 -2.18
C ILE A 123 -0.98 15.17 -1.41
N GLU A 124 -0.95 16.48 -1.16
CA GLU A 124 0.14 17.16 -0.46
C GLU A 124 -0.18 17.26 1.03
N ASN A 125 0.75 16.82 1.87
CA ASN A 125 0.72 17.06 3.29
C ASN A 125 1.18 18.50 3.56
N SER A 126 0.27 19.37 4.01
CA SER A 126 0.55 20.80 4.22
C SER A 126 1.61 21.08 5.31
N ALA A 127 1.86 20.14 6.23
CA ALA A 127 2.87 20.29 7.27
C ALA A 127 4.29 19.95 6.81
N THR A 128 4.43 18.98 5.91
CA THR A 128 5.75 18.46 5.48
C THR A 128 6.09 18.78 4.02
N GLY A 129 5.10 19.14 3.21
CA GLY A 129 5.24 19.25 1.74
C GLY A 129 5.32 17.90 1.02
N GLU A 130 5.29 16.77 1.74
CA GLU A 130 5.34 15.43 1.15
C GLU A 130 4.09 15.22 0.28
N MET A 131 4.26 14.72 -0.94
CA MET A 131 3.15 14.31 -1.79
C MET A 131 3.00 12.81 -1.79
N THR A 132 1.76 12.33 -1.69
CA THR A 132 1.42 10.91 -1.80
C THR A 132 0.33 10.73 -2.85
N ALA A 133 0.48 9.73 -3.71
CA ALA A 133 -0.59 9.25 -4.57
C ALA A 133 -0.84 7.76 -4.30
N LYS A 134 -2.11 7.38 -4.28
CA LYS A 134 -2.54 6.00 -4.04
C LYS A 134 -3.34 5.52 -5.24
N PHE A 135 -2.99 4.35 -5.73
CA PHE A 135 -3.73 3.62 -6.76
C PHE A 135 -4.42 2.45 -6.08
N GLN A 136 -5.66 2.19 -6.47
CA GLN A 136 -6.35 0.94 -6.15
C GLN A 136 -6.70 0.29 -7.47
N ALA A 137 -6.25 -0.94 -7.65
CA ALA A 137 -6.49 -1.68 -8.88
C ALA A 137 -6.80 -3.14 -8.60
N GLU A 138 -7.50 -3.78 -9.53
CA GLU A 138 -7.78 -5.22 -9.50
C GLU A 138 -7.02 -5.87 -10.67
N PRO A 139 -5.95 -6.65 -10.40
CA PRO A 139 -5.18 -7.30 -11.46
C PRO A 139 -6.03 -8.30 -12.24
N GLY A 140 -6.23 -8.01 -13.53
CA GLY A 140 -6.84 -8.96 -14.47
C GLY A 140 -5.92 -10.14 -14.82
N ASP A 141 -6.42 -11.06 -15.64
CA ASP A 141 -5.73 -12.33 -15.96
C ASP A 141 -4.28 -12.15 -16.43
N LYS A 142 -4.02 -11.15 -17.30
CA LYS A 142 -2.67 -10.81 -17.77
C LYS A 142 -1.70 -10.59 -16.60
N TYR A 143 -2.11 -9.79 -15.62
CA TYR A 143 -1.26 -9.42 -14.49
C TYR A 143 -1.13 -10.56 -13.47
N LYS A 144 -2.20 -11.35 -13.29
CA LYS A 144 -2.14 -12.57 -12.49
C LYS A 144 -1.15 -13.58 -13.08
N GLU A 145 -1.15 -13.78 -14.39
CA GLU A 145 -0.19 -14.66 -15.07
C GLU A 145 1.25 -14.19 -14.87
N MET A 146 1.52 -12.89 -15.00
CA MET A 146 2.85 -12.31 -14.74
C MET A 146 3.33 -12.52 -13.29
N LEU A 147 2.39 -12.59 -12.35
CA LEU A 147 2.65 -12.89 -10.93
C LEU A 147 2.69 -14.40 -10.62
N GLY A 148 2.56 -15.27 -11.63
CA GLY A 148 2.55 -16.72 -11.44
C GLY A 148 1.24 -17.29 -10.89
N LEU A 149 0.15 -16.52 -10.97
CA LEU A 149 -1.18 -16.91 -10.51
C LEU A 149 -2.08 -17.34 -11.68
N GLY A 150 -2.98 -18.29 -11.42
CA GLY A 150 -4.12 -18.59 -12.28
C GLY A 150 -5.23 -17.54 -12.17
N SER A 151 -6.13 -17.49 -13.16
CA SER A 151 -7.24 -16.52 -13.22
C SER A 151 -8.14 -16.53 -11.98
N GLU A 152 -8.43 -17.72 -11.45
CA GLU A 152 -9.28 -17.93 -10.27
C GLU A 152 -8.53 -17.72 -8.94
N GLU A 153 -7.20 -17.64 -8.98
CA GLU A 153 -6.41 -17.44 -7.77
C GLU A 153 -6.51 -15.99 -7.31
N LYS A 154 -6.64 -15.81 -5.99
CA LYS A 154 -6.68 -14.49 -5.37
C LYS A 154 -5.28 -13.95 -5.17
N LEU A 155 -5.12 -12.64 -5.37
CA LEU A 155 -3.86 -11.93 -5.20
C LEU A 155 -3.29 -12.06 -3.78
N GLY A 156 -4.15 -12.17 -2.77
CA GLY A 156 -3.73 -12.39 -1.39
C GLY A 156 -4.88 -12.30 -0.40
N THR A 157 -4.57 -11.80 0.78
CA THR A 157 -5.48 -11.57 1.90
C THR A 157 -5.45 -10.11 2.33
N THR A 158 -6.56 -9.62 2.86
CA THR A 158 -6.66 -8.26 3.41
C THR A 158 -6.83 -8.31 4.93
N SER A 159 -6.17 -7.41 5.65
CA SER A 159 -6.38 -7.24 7.09
C SER A 159 -7.69 -6.53 7.43
N VAL A 160 -8.44 -6.05 6.43
CA VAL A 160 -9.74 -5.40 6.61
C VAL A 160 -10.85 -6.43 6.43
N VAL A 161 -11.74 -6.53 7.42
CA VAL A 161 -12.86 -7.45 7.42
C VAL A 161 -14.15 -6.67 7.58
N GLU A 162 -15.16 -6.99 6.77
CA GLU A 162 -16.52 -6.48 6.97
C GLU A 162 -17.11 -7.06 8.26
N ILE A 163 -17.55 -6.18 9.18
CA ILE A 163 -18.20 -6.61 10.42
C ILE A 163 -19.61 -7.08 10.10
N THR A 164 -19.77 -8.40 10.00
CA THR A 164 -21.07 -9.06 9.86
C THR A 164 -21.68 -9.39 11.24
N PRO A 165 -23.02 -9.62 11.34
CA PRO A 165 -23.66 -10.03 12.59
C PRO A 165 -23.03 -11.27 13.25
N ASN A 166 -22.44 -12.17 12.44
CA ASN A 166 -21.82 -13.40 12.91
C ASN A 166 -20.45 -13.19 13.57
N ILE A 167 -19.74 -12.11 13.24
CA ILE A 167 -18.42 -11.78 13.82
C ILE A 167 -18.48 -10.62 14.82
N GLN A 168 -19.64 -9.97 14.96
CA GLN A 168 -19.80 -8.78 15.79
C GLN A 168 -19.47 -9.03 17.27
N GLY A 169 -19.75 -10.21 17.80
CA GLY A 169 -19.38 -10.60 19.16
C GLY A 169 -17.88 -10.87 19.39
N GLN A 170 -17.08 -10.89 18.31
CA GLN A 170 -15.62 -11.08 18.33
C GLN A 170 -14.87 -9.77 18.05
N VAL A 171 -15.60 -8.66 17.87
CA VAL A 171 -15.01 -7.35 17.64
C VAL A 171 -14.55 -6.78 18.98
N GLU A 172 -13.25 -6.60 19.11
CA GLU A 172 -12.62 -5.85 20.21
C GLU A 172 -12.28 -4.44 19.71
N ARG A 173 -12.31 -3.45 20.61
CA ARG A 173 -11.80 -2.11 20.30
C ARG A 173 -10.43 -1.94 20.93
N GLU A 174 -9.46 -1.58 20.12
CA GLU A 174 -8.10 -1.30 20.58
C GLU A 174 -7.69 0.11 20.18
N PRO A 175 -7.00 0.86 21.04
CA PRO A 175 -6.34 2.09 20.63
C PRO A 175 -5.18 1.75 19.68
N ARG A 176 -5.16 2.39 18.51
CA ARG A 176 -4.05 2.35 17.55
C ARG A 176 -3.55 3.76 17.29
N GLY A 177 -2.25 3.86 17.07
CA GLY A 177 -1.53 5.11 16.91
C GLY A 177 -0.25 5.10 17.72
N LYS A 178 0.86 5.55 17.13
CA LYS A 178 2.09 5.85 17.86
C LYS A 178 2.24 7.37 17.86
N GLY A 179 2.14 8.02 19.02
CA GLY A 179 2.23 9.48 19.08
C GLY A 179 1.40 10.14 20.19
N GLU A 180 0.95 11.36 19.90
CA GLU A 180 0.16 12.20 20.79
C GLU A 180 -1.28 11.67 20.92
N THR A 181 -2.04 12.11 21.93
CA THR A 181 -3.42 11.66 22.19
C THR A 181 -4.36 11.82 20.98
N LYS A 182 -4.07 12.77 20.07
CA LYS A 182 -4.85 13.00 18.84
C LYS A 182 -4.61 11.94 17.76
N ASP A 183 -3.50 11.20 17.84
CA ASP A 183 -3.15 10.13 16.91
C ASP A 183 -3.68 8.77 17.39
N GLN A 184 -4.24 8.71 18.61
CA GLN A 184 -4.89 7.54 19.18
C GLN A 184 -6.30 7.42 18.63
N ILE A 185 -6.51 6.49 17.71
CA ILE A 185 -7.83 6.12 17.18
C ILE A 185 -8.28 4.79 17.77
N GLU A 186 -9.56 4.69 18.15
CA GLU A 186 -10.15 3.38 18.45
C GLU A 186 -10.40 2.65 17.14
N VAL A 187 -9.76 1.50 16.95
CA VAL A 187 -10.03 0.63 15.82
C VAL A 187 -10.75 -0.63 16.27
N ASN A 188 -11.65 -1.11 15.43
CA ASN A 188 -12.24 -2.43 15.59
C ASN A 188 -11.24 -3.48 15.12
N VAL A 189 -10.92 -4.44 15.99
CA VAL A 189 -10.03 -5.56 15.72
C VAL A 189 -10.83 -6.85 15.87
N VAL A 190 -10.68 -7.76 14.92
CA VAL A 190 -11.22 -9.12 15.04
C VAL A 190 -10.06 -10.09 15.01
N ARG A 191 -9.94 -10.92 16.05
CA ARG A 191 -8.85 -11.90 16.22
C ARG A 191 -9.40 -13.31 16.05
N GLY A 192 -8.54 -14.25 15.64
CA GLY A 192 -8.91 -15.67 15.53
C GLY A 192 -9.74 -16.03 14.31
N ILE A 193 -10.01 -15.09 13.41
CA ILE A 193 -10.63 -15.36 12.11
C ILE A 193 -9.58 -15.33 10.99
N PRO A 194 -9.67 -16.22 9.99
CA PRO A 194 -8.83 -16.12 8.80
C PRO A 194 -9.06 -14.81 8.06
N ALA A 195 -7.98 -14.17 7.61
CA ALA A 195 -8.07 -12.97 6.79
C ALA A 195 -8.78 -13.27 5.45
N PRO A 196 -9.75 -12.44 5.02
CA PRO A 196 -10.47 -12.66 3.78
C PRO A 196 -9.54 -12.50 2.57
N LYS A 197 -9.78 -13.31 1.54
CA LYS A 197 -9.03 -13.24 0.29
C LYS A 197 -9.48 -12.04 -0.54
N THR A 198 -8.56 -11.45 -1.31
CA THR A 198 -8.81 -10.26 -2.12
C THR A 198 -8.02 -10.29 -3.43
N ASP A 199 -8.58 -9.65 -4.46
CA ASP A 199 -7.87 -9.27 -5.69
C ASP A 199 -7.50 -7.78 -5.71
N ASN A 200 -7.92 -7.00 -4.71
CA ASN A 200 -7.56 -5.59 -4.64
C ASN A 200 -6.09 -5.40 -4.28
N LEU A 201 -5.41 -4.59 -5.07
CA LEU A 201 -4.03 -4.15 -4.91
C LEU A 201 -4.01 -2.65 -4.64
N ILE A 202 -3.37 -2.25 -3.54
CA ILE A 202 -3.06 -0.86 -3.28
C ILE A 202 -1.61 -0.61 -3.64
N ILE A 203 -1.36 0.45 -4.40
CA ILE A 203 -0.02 0.90 -4.78
C ILE A 203 0.14 2.34 -4.28
N VAL A 204 1.25 2.63 -3.61
CA VAL A 204 1.54 3.95 -3.07
C VAL A 204 2.84 4.46 -3.66
N ILE A 205 2.79 5.67 -4.23
CA ILE A 205 3.96 6.42 -4.67
C ILE A 205 4.04 7.74 -3.90
N LYS A 206 5.26 8.26 -3.75
CA LYS A 206 5.52 9.46 -2.96
C LYS A 206 6.48 10.41 -3.66
N LYS A 207 6.44 11.69 -3.28
CA LYS A 207 7.47 12.71 -3.52
C LYS A 207 7.78 13.41 -2.21
N GLN A 208 9.05 13.72 -1.96
CA GLN A 208 9.45 14.50 -0.78
C GLN A 208 8.90 15.94 -0.81
N SER A 209 8.78 16.50 -2.01
CA SER A 209 8.16 17.80 -2.29
C SER A 209 7.66 17.85 -3.74
N LYS A 210 6.95 18.91 -4.13
CA LYS A 210 6.43 19.09 -5.51
C LYS A 210 7.47 18.92 -6.61
N ASP A 211 8.68 19.41 -6.37
CA ASP A 211 9.77 19.42 -7.35
C ASP A 211 10.70 18.19 -7.22
N SER A 212 10.42 17.29 -6.26
CA SER A 212 11.20 16.07 -6.07
C SER A 212 10.77 14.96 -7.02
N GLU A 213 11.73 14.11 -7.39
CA GLU A 213 11.44 12.93 -8.18
C GLU A 213 10.52 11.97 -7.40
N PRO A 214 9.53 11.36 -8.08
CA PRO A 214 8.66 10.39 -7.47
C PRO A 214 9.41 9.08 -7.21
N TYR A 215 9.01 8.40 -6.14
CA TYR A 215 9.49 7.07 -5.82
C TYR A 215 8.36 6.13 -5.44
N PHE A 216 8.53 4.86 -5.78
CA PHE A 216 7.65 3.79 -5.33
C PHE A 216 7.82 3.63 -3.82
N TYR A 217 6.73 3.65 -3.07
CA TYR A 217 6.78 3.55 -1.61
C TYR A 217 6.43 2.16 -1.11
N THR A 218 5.29 1.62 -1.54
CA THR A 218 4.87 0.25 -1.19
C THR A 218 3.73 -0.22 -2.09
N ALA A 219 3.49 -1.53 -2.08
CA ALA A 219 2.25 -2.13 -2.55
C ALA A 219 1.82 -3.24 -1.59
N TYR A 220 0.50 -3.40 -1.42
CA TYR A 220 -0.08 -4.40 -0.54
C TYR A 220 -1.49 -4.78 -1.01
N THR A 221 -1.90 -6.02 -0.72
CA THR A 221 -3.29 -6.45 -0.92
C THR A 221 -4.21 -5.74 0.07
N GLY A 222 -5.32 -5.22 -0.39
CA GLY A 222 -6.24 -4.52 0.52
C GLY A 222 -7.17 -3.60 -0.21
N ILE A 223 -8.04 -2.96 0.56
CA ILE A 223 -8.90 -1.89 0.10
C ILE A 223 -8.38 -0.57 0.67
N LEU A 224 -8.54 0.53 -0.05
CA LEU A 224 -8.46 1.84 0.57
C LEU A 224 -9.67 1.94 1.51
N ALA A 225 -9.47 1.61 2.78
CA ALA A 225 -10.48 1.82 3.79
C ALA A 225 -10.53 3.32 4.11
N PRO A 226 -11.72 3.89 4.34
CA PRO A 226 -11.83 5.15 5.05
C PRO A 226 -10.98 5.14 6.30
N SER A 227 -10.06 6.10 6.43
CA SER A 227 -9.51 6.35 7.74
C SER A 227 -10.68 6.77 8.62
N LEU A 228 -11.00 5.90 9.58
CA LEU A 228 -11.97 6.14 10.64
C LEU A 228 -11.69 7.50 11.31
#